data_AF-A0A2N1G4I7-F1
#
_entry.id   AF-A0A2N1G4I7-F1
#
_cell.length_a   1.000
_cell.length_b   1.000
_cell.length_c   1.000
_cell.angle_alpha   90.00
_cell.angle_beta   90.00
_cell.angle_gamma   90.00
#
_symmetry.space_group_name_H-M   'P 1'
#
loop_
_entity.id
_entity.type
_entity.pdbx_description
1 polymer ?
#
loop_
_entity_poly.entity_id
_entity_poly.type
_entity_poly.pdbx_seq_one_letter_code
_entity_poly.pdbx_strand_id
1 'polypeptide(L)'
;MKKTLLLLTLLIGFISCKEEAVDKPDDLIAKDKMIDVMYDLSILDAIKYQNPTSLETYKINPSQYIYKKYKVDSAQFAQSNIYYASNYTDYKDMYDKLIQRIDEKKTVLDSLVIREDKKQAKIQADSIKRIKVTPIKKDSLLLKKLKLFKKRKDTLQIQ
;
A
#
# COMPACT_ATOMS: atom_id res chain seq x y z
N MET A 1 -28.69 55.62 27.15
CA MET A 1 -27.67 54.86 27.92
C MET A 1 -27.80 53.34 27.76
N LYS A 2 -29.00 52.75 27.87
CA LYS A 2 -29.18 51.28 27.65
C LYS A 2 -28.87 50.81 26.22
N LYS A 3 -29.22 51.61 25.20
CA LYS A 3 -28.97 51.29 23.77
C LYS A 3 -27.49 51.35 23.40
N THR A 4 -26.72 52.27 23.98
CA THR A 4 -25.27 52.39 23.75
C THR A 4 -24.48 51.29 24.45
N LEU A 5 -24.93 50.82 25.61
CA LEU A 5 -24.33 49.68 26.31
C LEU A 5 -24.58 48.35 25.55
N LEU A 6 -25.76 48.19 24.95
CA LEU A 6 -26.10 47.08 24.06
C LEU A 6 -25.25 47.07 22.78
N LEU A 7 -25.00 48.25 22.21
CA LEU A 7 -24.17 48.38 21.01
C LEU A 7 -22.69 48.08 21.31
N LEU A 8 -22.20 48.48 22.48
CA LEU A 8 -20.84 48.20 22.93
C LEU A 8 -20.63 46.70 23.24
N THR A 9 -21.60 46.04 23.87
CA THR A 9 -21.55 44.58 24.11
C THR A 9 -21.63 43.77 22.81
N LEU A 10 -22.43 44.23 21.83
CA LEU A 10 -22.47 43.63 20.49
C LEU A 10 -21.12 43.81 19.74
N LEU A 11 -20.45 44.95 19.92
CA LEU A 11 -19.15 45.22 19.28
C LEU A 11 -18.02 44.37 19.86
N ILE A 12 -18.03 44.11 21.17
CA ILE A 12 -17.02 43.29 21.86
C ILE A 12 -17.18 41.80 21.49
N GLY A 13 -18.40 41.34 21.16
CA GLY A 13 -18.67 39.97 20.73
C GLY A 13 -18.03 39.54 19.40
N PHE A 14 -17.55 40.49 18.59
CA PHE A 14 -16.85 40.20 17.33
C PHE A 14 -15.32 40.08 17.47
N ILE A 15 -14.76 40.35 18.66
CA ILE A 15 -13.35 40.09 18.96
C ILE A 15 -13.25 38.64 19.40
N SER A 16 -13.49 37.71 18.47
CA SER A 16 -12.98 36.35 18.63
C SER A 16 -11.47 36.45 18.50
N CYS A 17 -10.77 36.47 19.64
CA CYS A 17 -9.34 36.18 19.65
C CYS A 17 -9.15 34.84 18.95
N LYS A 18 -8.60 34.86 17.73
CA LYS A 18 -7.89 33.72 17.16
C LYS A 18 -6.63 33.55 18.00
N GLU A 19 -6.79 33.02 19.20
CA GLU A 19 -5.67 32.50 19.95
C GLU A 19 -5.24 31.23 19.20
N GLU A 20 -3.96 31.15 18.83
CA GLU A 20 -3.42 29.89 18.31
C GLU A 20 -3.64 28.85 19.41
N ALA A 21 -4.49 27.86 19.15
CA ALA A 21 -4.93 26.93 20.18
C ALA A 21 -3.78 26.08 20.76
N VAL A 22 -2.63 26.07 20.08
CA VAL A 22 -1.44 25.30 20.44
C VAL A 22 -0.19 26.12 20.08
N ASP A 23 0.66 26.35 21.07
CA ASP A 23 1.97 26.99 20.86
C ASP A 23 2.90 26.12 20.00
N LYS A 24 3.75 26.77 19.21
CA LYS A 24 4.75 26.08 18.40
C LYS A 24 5.83 25.46 19.30
N PRO A 25 6.07 24.13 19.26
CA PRO A 25 7.14 23.50 20.02
C PRO A 25 8.52 23.88 19.48
N ASP A 26 9.50 24.01 20.37
CA ASP A 26 10.88 24.39 20.04
C ASP A 26 11.55 23.40 19.08
N ASP A 27 11.23 22.12 19.22
CA ASP A 27 11.78 21.00 18.46
C ASP A 27 10.81 20.50 17.37
N LEU A 28 9.97 21.36 16.81
CA LEU A 28 9.00 21.00 15.77
C LEU A 28 9.62 20.19 14.61
N ILE A 29 9.06 19.02 14.31
CA ILE A 29 9.38 18.25 13.10
C ILE A 29 8.94 19.09 11.89
N ALA A 30 9.88 19.42 11.00
CA ALA A 30 9.58 20.16 9.77
C ALA A 30 8.44 19.53 8.97
N LYS A 31 7.56 20.34 8.39
CA LYS A 31 6.31 19.89 7.73
C LYS A 31 6.56 18.78 6.71
N ASP A 32 7.54 18.95 5.81
CA ASP A 32 7.87 17.93 4.80
C ASP A 32 8.41 16.64 5.41
N LYS A 33 9.23 16.74 6.47
CA LYS A 33 9.71 15.58 7.24
C LYS A 33 8.57 14.87 7.96
N MET A 34 7.56 15.59 8.45
CA MET A 34 6.38 14.99 9.05
C MET A 34 5.54 14.25 8.00
N ILE A 35 5.40 14.79 6.78
CA ILE A 35 4.73 14.08 5.67
C ILE A 35 5.48 12.79 5.33
N ASP A 36 6.82 12.78 5.35
CA ASP A 36 7.62 11.57 5.18
C ASP A 36 7.37 10.53 6.30
N VAL A 37 7.31 10.99 7.56
CA VAL A 37 6.96 10.15 8.72
C VAL A 37 5.57 9.52 8.54
N MET A 38 4.56 10.33 8.19
CA MET A 38 3.20 9.87 7.96
C MET A 38 3.12 8.88 6.80
N TYR A 39 3.90 9.09 5.74
CA TYR A 39 3.99 8.18 4.60
C TYR A 39 4.50 6.81 5.04
N ASP A 40 5.64 6.73 5.72
CA ASP A 40 6.18 5.44 6.15
C ASP A 40 5.31 4.74 7.20
N LEU A 41 4.69 5.49 8.11
CA LEU A 41 3.70 4.94 9.04
C LEU A 41 2.54 4.30 8.28
N SER A 42 2.00 5.01 7.27
CA SER A 42 0.91 4.50 6.44
C SER A 42 1.30 3.21 5.69
N ILE A 43 2.55 3.12 5.21
CA ILE A 43 3.06 1.91 4.56
C ILE A 43 3.21 0.75 5.56
N LEU A 44 3.74 1.01 6.75
CA LEU A 44 3.86 -0.01 7.81
C LEU A 44 2.49 -0.52 8.27
N ASP A 45 1.51 0.37 8.41
CA ASP A 45 0.13 0.02 8.74
C ASP A 45 -0.52 -0.79 7.62
N ALA A 46 -0.31 -0.44 6.35
CA ALA A 46 -0.82 -1.22 5.22
C ALA A 46 -0.20 -2.63 5.17
N ILE A 47 1.11 -2.77 5.43
CA ILE A 47 1.79 -4.07 5.51
C ILE A 47 1.18 -4.92 6.64
N LYS A 48 0.99 -4.33 7.82
CA LYS A 48 0.37 -5.01 8.97
C LYS A 48 -1.09 -5.39 8.67
N TYR A 49 -1.84 -4.52 8.00
CA TYR A 49 -3.22 -4.79 7.63
C TYR A 49 -3.33 -5.95 6.65
N GLN A 50 -2.46 -5.99 5.63
CA GLN A 50 -2.43 -7.06 4.63
C GLN A 50 -1.97 -8.40 5.21
N ASN A 51 -1.02 -8.37 6.15
CA ASN A 51 -0.54 -9.55 6.86
C ASN A 51 -0.21 -9.19 8.32
N PRO A 52 -1.09 -9.52 9.29
CA PRO A 52 -0.91 -9.15 10.68
C PRO A 52 0.38 -9.66 11.33
N THR A 53 0.92 -10.80 10.88
CA THR A 53 2.14 -11.40 11.44
C THR A 53 3.42 -10.92 10.77
N SER A 54 3.31 -10.13 9.69
CA SER A 54 4.48 -9.69 8.90
C SER A 54 5.49 -8.92 9.76
N LEU A 55 5.05 -7.87 10.47
CA LEU A 55 5.94 -7.05 11.28
C LEU A 55 6.58 -7.83 12.42
N GLU A 56 5.83 -8.74 13.05
CA GLU A 56 6.37 -9.63 14.11
C GLU A 56 7.41 -10.60 13.55
N THR A 57 7.13 -11.21 12.39
CA THR A 57 8.05 -12.12 11.70
C THR A 57 9.39 -11.45 11.41
N TYR A 58 9.35 -10.18 10.99
CA TYR A 58 10.55 -9.38 10.73
C TYR A 58 11.08 -8.62 11.96
N LYS A 59 10.47 -8.79 13.13
CA LYS A 59 10.81 -8.10 14.39
C LYS A 59 10.85 -6.58 14.24
N ILE A 60 9.92 -6.03 13.46
CA ILE A 60 9.80 -4.59 13.20
C ILE A 60 8.78 -4.01 14.18
N ASN A 61 9.24 -3.07 15.02
CA ASN A 61 8.35 -2.18 15.76
C ASN A 61 8.19 -0.86 14.96
N PRO A 62 6.97 -0.51 14.51
CA PRO A 62 6.74 0.67 13.69
C PRO A 62 7.27 1.96 14.30
N SER A 63 6.93 2.23 15.56
CA SER A 63 7.34 3.45 16.24
C SER A 63 8.86 3.55 16.36
N GLN A 64 9.53 2.47 16.80
CA GLN A 64 11.00 2.46 16.88
C GLN A 64 11.67 2.62 15.52
N TYR A 65 11.11 2.01 14.47
CA TYR A 65 11.60 2.18 13.11
C TYR A 65 11.53 3.64 12.66
N ILE A 66 10.39 4.30 12.88
CA ILE A 66 10.18 5.71 12.53
C ILE A 66 11.12 6.62 13.31
N TYR A 67 11.22 6.44 14.63
CA TYR A 67 12.09 7.24 15.49
C TYR A 67 13.55 7.14 15.04
N LYS A 68 14.01 5.92 14.72
CA LYS A 68 15.37 5.69 14.23
C LYS A 68 15.60 6.27 12.83
N LYS A 69 14.67 6.07 11.89
CA LYS A 69 14.82 6.53 10.50
C LYS A 69 14.85 8.05 10.41
N TYR A 70 13.96 8.72 11.13
CA TYR A 70 13.81 10.17 11.06
C TYR A 70 14.59 10.93 12.13
N LYS A 71 15.25 10.24 13.07
CA LYS A 71 15.95 10.86 14.21
C LYS A 71 15.01 11.79 14.97
N VAL A 72 13.86 11.24 15.35
CA VAL A 72 12.83 11.92 16.17
C VAL A 72 12.50 11.01 17.34
N ASP A 73 12.01 11.58 18.43
CA ASP A 73 11.50 10.80 19.57
C ASP A 73 9.97 10.88 19.68
N SER A 74 9.42 10.14 20.65
CA SER A 74 7.98 10.08 20.86
C SER A 74 7.38 11.40 21.30
N ALA A 75 8.08 12.20 22.10
CA ALA A 75 7.59 13.47 22.60
C ALA A 75 7.58 14.51 21.47
N GLN A 76 8.68 14.62 20.74
CA GLN A 76 8.82 15.47 19.57
C GLN A 76 7.74 15.16 18.52
N PHE A 77 7.51 13.87 18.22
CA PHE A 77 6.46 13.45 17.31
C PHE A 77 5.07 13.84 17.80
N ALA A 78 4.74 13.53 19.05
CA ALA A 78 3.42 13.83 19.62
C ALA A 78 3.14 15.34 19.64
N GLN A 79 4.09 16.15 20.10
CA GLN A 79 3.96 17.60 20.15
C GLN A 79 3.83 18.21 18.74
N SER A 80 4.65 17.75 17.81
CA SER A 80 4.56 18.20 16.41
C SER A 80 3.22 17.82 15.78
N ASN A 81 2.72 16.62 16.05
CA ASN A 81 1.41 16.17 15.57
C ASN A 81 0.27 17.02 16.14
N ILE A 82 0.31 17.33 17.45
CA ILE A 82 -0.67 18.22 18.10
C ILE A 82 -0.62 19.63 17.48
N TYR A 83 0.58 20.18 17.27
CA TYR A 83 0.76 21.48 16.63
C TYR A 83 0.14 21.52 15.22
N TYR A 84 0.47 20.56 14.36
CA TYR A 84 -0.09 20.54 13.01
C TYR A 84 -1.60 20.28 13.00
N ALA A 85 -2.10 19.40 13.87
CA ALA A 85 -3.53 19.10 13.98
C ALA A 85 -4.37 20.26 14.55
N SER A 86 -3.74 21.27 15.16
CA SER A 86 -4.43 22.47 15.68
C SER A 86 -4.99 23.36 14.57
N ASN A 87 -4.39 23.33 13.38
CA ASN A 87 -4.88 24.02 12.19
C ASN A 87 -5.40 23.02 11.17
N TYR A 88 -6.73 22.90 11.10
CA TYR A 88 -7.40 21.98 10.18
C TYR A 88 -6.95 22.14 8.72
N THR A 89 -6.80 23.36 8.24
CA THR A 89 -6.45 23.63 6.83
C THR A 89 -5.04 23.13 6.53
N ASP A 90 -4.09 23.49 7.38
CA ASP A 90 -2.69 23.04 7.24
C ASP A 90 -2.56 21.52 7.34
N TYR A 91 -3.28 20.90 8.28
CA TYR A 91 -3.25 19.46 8.47
C TYR A 91 -3.88 18.72 7.29
N LYS A 92 -4.98 19.24 6.75
CA LYS A 92 -5.59 18.72 5.53
C LYS A 92 -4.62 18.77 4.35
N ASP A 93 -3.93 19.89 4.15
CA ASP A 93 -2.97 20.03 3.06
C ASP A 93 -1.81 19.01 3.17
N MET A 94 -1.39 18.67 4.39
CA MET A 94 -0.40 17.61 4.62
C MET A 94 -0.93 16.23 4.20
N TYR A 95 -2.18 15.92 4.55
CA TYR A 95 -2.83 14.67 4.14
C TYR A 95 -3.07 14.60 2.64
N ASP A 96 -3.47 15.69 1.99
CA ASP A 96 -3.66 15.73 0.54
C ASP A 96 -2.35 15.43 -0.20
N LYS A 97 -1.23 16.03 0.25
CA LYS A 97 0.12 15.72 -0.27
C LYS A 97 0.52 14.26 -0.04
N LEU A 98 0.22 13.71 1.14
CA LEU A 98 0.45 12.31 1.46
C LEU A 98 -0.32 11.38 0.51
N ILE A 99 -1.62 11.63 0.32
CA ILE A 99 -2.51 10.84 -0.55
C ILE A 99 -2.03 10.93 -2.00
N GLN A 100 -1.70 12.13 -2.47
CA GLN A 100 -1.17 12.33 -3.82
C GLN A 100 0.11 11.49 -4.04
N ARG A 101 1.06 11.53 -3.10
CA ARG A 101 2.30 10.72 -3.19
C ARG A 101 1.99 9.22 -3.23
N ILE A 102 1.02 8.75 -2.46
CA ILE A 102 0.61 7.35 -2.45
C ILE A 102 0.01 6.97 -3.81
N ASP A 103 -0.87 7.79 -4.36
CA ASP A 103 -1.55 7.54 -5.64
C ASP A 103 -0.57 7.54 -6.83
N GLU A 104 0.38 8.48 -6.85
CA GLU A 104 1.45 8.53 -7.85
C GLU A 104 2.28 7.24 -7.83
N LYS A 105 2.69 6.79 -6.64
CA LYS A 105 3.46 5.55 -6.49
C LYS A 105 2.63 4.33 -6.88
N LYS A 106 1.36 4.27 -6.46
CA LYS A 106 0.44 3.19 -6.81
C LYS A 106 0.31 3.07 -8.33
N THR A 107 0.07 4.18 -9.02
CA THR A 107 -0.09 4.21 -10.49
C THR A 107 1.16 3.68 -11.19
N VAL A 108 2.34 4.09 -10.73
CA VAL A 108 3.61 3.57 -11.27
C VAL A 108 3.71 2.07 -11.05
N LEU A 109 3.48 1.58 -9.83
CA LEU A 109 3.56 0.15 -9.50
C LEU A 109 2.55 -0.68 -10.29
N ASP A 110 1.28 -0.26 -10.36
CA ASP A 110 0.22 -0.97 -11.08
C ASP A 110 0.58 -1.08 -12.58
N SER A 111 1.19 -0.05 -13.17
CA SER A 111 1.67 -0.09 -14.55
C SER A 111 2.80 -1.10 -14.78
N LEU A 112 3.69 -1.26 -13.80
CA LEU A 112 4.82 -2.19 -13.86
C LEU A 112 4.34 -3.64 -13.72
N VAL A 113 3.42 -3.90 -12.79
CA VAL A 113 2.81 -5.23 -12.60
C VAL A 113 2.14 -5.70 -13.90
N ILE A 114 1.33 -4.84 -14.53
CA ILE A 114 0.67 -5.18 -15.81
C ILE A 114 1.70 -5.51 -16.92
N ARG A 115 2.83 -4.78 -16.98
CA ARG A 115 3.88 -5.04 -17.98
C ARG A 115 4.57 -6.37 -17.73
N GLU A 116 4.90 -6.67 -16.48
CA GLU A 116 5.50 -7.94 -16.10
C GLU A 116 4.55 -9.11 -16.36
N ASP A 117 3.27 -9.01 -15.98
CA ASP A 117 2.28 -10.05 -16.23
C ASP A 117 2.11 -10.34 -17.73
N LYS A 118 2.08 -9.29 -18.57
CA LYS A 118 2.03 -9.43 -20.03
C LYS A 118 3.29 -10.11 -20.58
N LYS A 119 4.47 -9.79 -20.03
CA LYS A 119 5.74 -10.41 -20.43
C LYS A 119 5.76 -11.88 -20.04
N GLN A 120 5.33 -12.22 -18.83
CA GLN A 120 5.23 -13.60 -18.36
C GLN A 120 4.21 -14.40 -19.18
N ALA A 121 3.04 -13.83 -19.51
CA ALA A 121 2.05 -14.48 -20.35
C ALA A 121 2.58 -14.78 -21.76
N LYS A 122 3.35 -13.87 -22.35
CA LYS A 122 4.02 -14.10 -23.66
C LYS A 122 5.05 -15.23 -23.58
N ILE A 123 5.90 -15.22 -22.55
CA ILE A 123 6.91 -16.29 -22.34
C ILE A 123 6.22 -17.66 -22.18
N GLN A 124 5.13 -17.73 -21.41
CA GLN A 124 4.37 -18.96 -21.24
C GLN A 124 3.71 -19.41 -22.56
N ALA A 125 3.10 -18.50 -23.33
CA ALA A 125 2.51 -18.81 -24.63
C ALA A 125 3.55 -19.31 -25.65
N ASP A 126 4.72 -18.69 -25.72
CA ASP A 126 5.81 -19.07 -26.61
C ASP A 126 6.44 -20.42 -26.23
N SER A 127 6.45 -20.74 -24.93
CA SER A 127 6.92 -22.04 -24.41
C SER A 127 5.93 -23.15 -24.76
N ILE A 128 4.62 -22.91 -24.60
CA ILE A 128 3.56 -23.86 -24.98
C ILE A 128 3.55 -24.09 -26.50
N LYS A 129 3.80 -23.06 -27.30
CA LYS A 129 3.90 -23.18 -28.76
C LYS A 129 5.08 -24.05 -29.18
N ARG A 130 6.24 -23.95 -28.52
CA ARG A 130 7.41 -24.81 -28.77
C ARG A 130 7.16 -26.28 -28.41
N ILE A 131 6.44 -26.57 -27.32
CA ILE A 131 6.10 -27.96 -26.93
C ILE A 131 5.19 -28.65 -27.96
N LYS A 132 4.29 -27.89 -28.63
CA LYS A 132 3.40 -28.43 -29.66
C LYS A 132 4.08 -28.70 -31.03
N VAL A 133 5.32 -28.25 -31.24
CA VAL A 133 6.02 -28.33 -32.54
C VAL A 133 6.95 -29.55 -32.68
N THR A 134 7.14 -30.37 -31.64
CA THR A 134 7.76 -31.69 -31.82
C THR A 134 6.75 -32.66 -32.45
N PRO A 135 6.92 -33.10 -33.72
CA PRO A 135 6.06 -34.12 -34.27
C PRO A 135 6.38 -35.41 -33.53
N ILE A 136 5.45 -35.88 -32.70
CA ILE A 136 5.47 -37.26 -32.20
C ILE A 136 5.39 -38.14 -33.46
N LYS A 137 6.54 -38.61 -33.94
CA LYS A 137 6.59 -39.71 -34.91
C LYS A 137 5.81 -40.85 -34.26
N LYS A 138 4.60 -41.12 -34.77
CA LYS A 138 3.82 -42.29 -34.40
C LYS A 138 4.62 -43.50 -34.82
N ASP A 139 5.44 -44.00 -33.90
CA ASP A 139 6.26 -45.17 -34.14
C ASP A 139 5.33 -46.38 -34.35
N SER A 140 5.37 -46.93 -35.57
CA SER A 140 4.49 -48.00 -36.05
C SER A 140 4.49 -49.25 -35.16
N LEU A 141 5.51 -49.41 -34.31
CA LEU A 141 5.63 -50.47 -33.31
C LEU A 141 4.61 -50.38 -32.17
N LEU A 142 4.25 -49.16 -31.73
CA LEU A 142 3.25 -48.98 -30.65
C LEU A 142 1.84 -49.33 -31.12
N LEU A 143 1.51 -49.02 -32.37
CA LEU A 143 0.20 -49.33 -32.95
C LEU A 143 0.00 -50.85 -33.12
N LYS A 144 1.08 -51.60 -33.38
CA LYS A 144 1.04 -53.06 -33.50
C LYS A 144 0.88 -53.74 -32.13
N LYS A 145 1.53 -53.20 -31.08
CA LYS A 145 1.34 -53.67 -29.70
C LYS A 145 -0.09 -53.44 -29.20
N LEU A 146 -0.67 -52.26 -29.43
CA LEU A 146 -2.07 -51.97 -29.02
C LEU A 146 -3.09 -52.91 -29.69
N LYS A 147 -2.89 -53.27 -30.96
CA LYS A 147 -3.75 -54.25 -31.65
C LYS A 147 -3.61 -55.68 -31.10
N LEU A 148 -2.40 -56.07 -30.70
CA LEU A 148 -2.15 -57.37 -30.05
C LEU A 148 -2.77 -57.45 -28.65
N PHE A 149 -2.71 -56.38 -27.87
CA PHE A 149 -3.33 -56.32 -26.54
C PHE A 149 -4.86 -56.33 -26.60
N LYS A 150 -5.48 -55.67 -27.59
CA LYS A 150 -6.93 -55.71 -27.79
C LYS A 150 -7.42 -57.11 -28.17
N LYS A 151 -6.73 -57.77 -29.11
CA LYS A 151 -7.05 -59.15 -29.53
C LYS A 151 -6.96 -60.15 -28.36
N ARG A 152 -6.02 -59.95 -27.43
CA ARG A 152 -5.86 -60.82 -26.24
C ARG A 152 -6.96 -60.66 -25.20
N LYS A 153 -7.60 -59.48 -25.14
CA LYS A 153 -8.65 -59.17 -24.17
C LYS A 153 -10.01 -59.74 -24.59
N ASP A 154 -10.26 -59.77 -25.90
CA ASP A 154 -11.51 -60.29 -26.48
C ASP A 154 -11.59 -61.83 -26.42
N THR A 155 -10.45 -62.54 -26.26
CA THR A 155 -10.40 -64.00 -26.10
C THR A 155 -10.62 -64.47 -24.65
N LEU A 156 -10.53 -63.57 -23.66
CA LEU A 156 -10.63 -63.89 -22.24
C LEU A 156 -12.01 -63.57 -21.62
N GLN A 157 -13.01 -63.24 -22.45
CA GLN A 157 -14.37 -62.91 -22.02
C GLN A 157 -15.40 -63.99 -22.42
N ILE A 158 -14.94 -65.19 -22.78
CA ILE A 158 -15.80 -66.35 -23.03
C ILE A 158 -15.29 -67.50 -22.16
N GLN A 159 -15.69 -67.49 -20.88
CA GLN A 159 -15.82 -68.67 -20.01
C GLN A 159 -16.60 -68.30 -18.75
#